data_AF-A0A7T9DJC7-F1
#
_entry.id   AF-A0A7T9DJC7-F1
#
_cell.length_a   1.000
_cell.length_b   1.000
_cell.length_c   1.000
_cell.angle_alpha   90.00
_cell.angle_beta   90.00
_cell.angle_gamma   90.00
#
_symmetry.space_group_name_H-M   'P 1'
#
loop_
_entity.id
_entity.type
_entity.pdbx_description
1 polymer ?
#
loop_
_entity_poly.entity_id
_entity_poly.type
_entity_poly.pdbx_seq_one_letter_code
_entity_poly.pdbx_strand_id
1 'polypeptide(L)'
;MTSHDALFTAQALIEQISPEFAQLTADVKEVAKASRDPALIAVLLFKLAQERQKTNQLLEEQARKHEELLTQLKNHTTQSPSLTNPTQSNTFGGPATIAVLPEADQKILSYVQTQGQADAMQVQQSMGYKNPNAASQRLNALAKQGHLSKVQSGKRVVFLPR
;
A
#
# COMPACT_ATOMS: atom_id res chain seq x y z
N MET A 1 -41.11 -24.29 36.18
CA MET A 1 -40.80 -23.24 35.20
C MET A 1 -39.30 -23.25 34.90
N THR A 2 -38.72 -24.22 34.18
CA THR A 2 -37.25 -24.39 34.30
C THR A 2 -36.49 -25.05 33.15
N SER A 3 -37.01 -25.19 31.94
CA SER A 3 -36.17 -25.70 30.82
C SER A 3 -36.48 -25.13 29.44
N HIS A 4 -37.72 -24.69 29.20
CA HIS A 4 -38.11 -24.11 27.93
C HIS A 4 -37.66 -22.64 27.78
N ASP A 5 -37.62 -21.89 28.89
CA ASP A 5 -37.26 -20.47 28.88
C ASP A 5 -35.77 -20.24 28.56
N ALA A 6 -34.86 -21.08 29.07
CA ALA A 6 -33.42 -20.91 28.86
C ALA A 6 -32.99 -21.11 27.38
N LEU A 7 -33.68 -22.00 26.66
CA LEU A 7 -33.44 -22.21 25.22
C LEU A 7 -33.95 -21.03 24.39
N PHE A 8 -35.01 -20.37 24.84
CA PHE A 8 -35.57 -19.18 24.18
C PHE A 8 -34.64 -17.98 24.32
N THR A 9 -34.01 -17.79 25.49
CA THR A 9 -33.05 -16.71 25.75
C THR A 9 -31.76 -16.86 24.94
N ALA A 10 -31.23 -18.08 24.80
CA ALA A 10 -30.04 -18.34 24.00
C ALA A 10 -30.28 -18.12 22.50
N GLN A 11 -31.47 -18.48 22.00
CA GLN A 11 -31.85 -18.27 20.60
C GLN A 11 -31.97 -16.80 20.24
N ALA A 12 -32.59 -15.99 21.09
CA ALA A 12 -32.71 -14.55 20.89
C ALA A 12 -31.34 -13.84 20.88
N LEU A 13 -30.40 -14.28 21.72
CA LEU A 13 -29.03 -13.75 21.73
C LEU A 13 -28.24 -14.10 20.46
N ILE A 14 -28.43 -15.30 19.91
CA ILE A 14 -27.70 -15.74 18.70
C ILE A 14 -28.20 -14.98 17.46
N GLU A 15 -29.50 -14.77 17.32
CA GLU A 15 -30.07 -13.95 16.23
C GLU A 15 -29.64 -12.49 16.30
N GLN A 16 -29.41 -11.96 17.50
CA GLN A 16 -29.00 -10.57 17.70
C GLN A 16 -27.50 -10.34 17.37
N ILE A 17 -26.66 -11.38 17.41
CA ILE A 17 -25.21 -11.26 17.21
C ILE A 17 -24.82 -11.19 15.73
N SER A 18 -25.53 -11.85 14.82
CA SER A 18 -25.26 -11.69 13.38
C SER A 18 -26.27 -12.42 12.46
N PRO A 19 -26.92 -11.70 11.52
CA PRO A 19 -27.78 -12.31 10.50
C PRO A 19 -27.01 -13.07 9.41
N GLU A 20 -25.69 -12.87 9.25
CA GLU A 20 -24.87 -13.58 8.24
C GLU A 20 -24.64 -15.06 8.59
N PHE A 21 -24.81 -15.44 9.85
CA PHE A 21 -24.57 -16.81 10.33
C PHE A 21 -25.85 -17.65 10.42
N ALA A 22 -26.93 -17.29 9.73
CA ALA A 22 -28.20 -18.02 9.77
C ALA A 22 -28.06 -19.52 9.42
N GLN A 23 -27.15 -19.86 8.50
CA GLN A 23 -26.82 -21.26 8.17
C GLN A 23 -26.04 -21.95 9.29
N LEU A 24 -25.10 -21.25 9.93
CA LEU A 24 -24.33 -21.74 11.07
C LEU A 24 -25.20 -21.95 12.33
N THR A 25 -26.33 -21.24 12.40
CA THR A 25 -27.26 -21.31 13.52
C THR A 25 -27.98 -22.67 13.58
N ALA A 26 -28.12 -23.37 12.45
CA ALA A 26 -28.63 -24.74 12.41
C ALA A 26 -27.62 -25.74 13.02
N ASP A 27 -26.34 -25.61 12.67
CA ASP A 27 -25.24 -26.42 13.21
C ASP A 27 -25.07 -26.17 14.72
N VAL A 28 -25.19 -24.92 15.16
CA VAL A 28 -25.15 -24.55 16.58
C VAL A 28 -26.29 -25.22 17.37
N LYS A 29 -27.48 -25.41 16.78
CA LYS A 29 -28.60 -26.13 17.43
C LYS A 29 -28.31 -27.61 17.61
N GLU A 30 -27.61 -28.25 16.66
CA GLU A 30 -27.20 -29.65 16.79
C GLU A 30 -26.06 -29.81 17.80
N VAL A 31 -25.08 -28.91 17.77
CA VAL A 31 -24.00 -28.85 18.76
C VAL A 31 -24.55 -28.57 20.16
N ALA A 32 -25.57 -27.71 20.31
CA ALA A 32 -26.22 -27.43 21.59
C ALA A 32 -27.02 -28.62 22.15
N LYS A 33 -27.50 -29.53 21.28
CA LYS A 33 -28.11 -30.80 21.72
C LYS A 33 -27.03 -31.79 22.18
N ALA A 34 -25.90 -31.82 21.49
CA ALA A 34 -24.73 -32.64 21.85
C ALA A 34 -23.96 -32.09 23.06
N SER A 35 -24.06 -30.79 23.36
CA SER A 35 -23.37 -30.11 24.47
C SER A 35 -23.96 -30.38 25.85
N ARG A 36 -24.92 -31.30 25.99
CA ARG A 36 -25.34 -31.79 27.31
C ARG A 36 -24.25 -32.59 28.02
N ASP A 37 -23.25 -33.05 27.27
CA ASP A 37 -22.05 -33.64 27.83
C ASP A 37 -21.01 -32.54 28.18
N PRO A 38 -20.71 -32.31 29.46
CA PRO A 38 -19.70 -31.33 29.88
C PRO A 38 -18.30 -31.67 29.37
N ALA A 39 -18.00 -32.94 29.04
CA ALA A 39 -16.71 -33.32 28.46
C ALA A 39 -16.54 -32.74 27.04
N LEU A 40 -17.61 -32.71 26.23
CA LEU A 40 -17.58 -32.12 24.89
C LEU A 40 -17.35 -30.61 24.96
N ILE A 41 -18.00 -29.91 25.89
CA ILE A 41 -17.78 -28.48 26.13
C ILE A 41 -16.32 -28.23 26.54
N ALA A 42 -15.76 -29.06 27.42
CA ALA A 42 -14.37 -28.92 27.85
C ALA A 42 -13.38 -29.06 26.68
N VAL A 43 -13.63 -30.02 25.77
CA VAL A 43 -12.84 -30.21 24.55
C VAL A 43 -12.96 -29.02 23.59
N LEU A 44 -14.17 -28.48 23.40
CA LEU A 44 -14.40 -27.30 22.56
C LEU A 44 -13.70 -26.06 23.13
N LEU A 45 -13.81 -25.82 24.43
CA LEU A 45 -13.12 -24.71 25.11
C LEU A 45 -11.60 -24.87 25.03
N PHE A 46 -11.09 -26.08 25.20
CA PHE A 46 -9.66 -26.36 25.05
C PHE A 46 -9.18 -26.09 23.62
N LYS A 47 -9.93 -26.51 22.60
CA LYS A 47 -9.62 -26.22 21.19
C LYS A 47 -9.67 -24.73 20.90
N LEU A 48 -10.67 -24.02 21.42
CA LEU A 48 -10.78 -22.57 21.28
C LEU A 48 -9.61 -21.84 21.94
N ALA A 49 -9.19 -22.28 23.14
CA ALA A 49 -8.00 -21.74 23.80
C ALA A 49 -6.72 -22.00 22.98
N GLN A 50 -6.58 -23.20 22.41
CA GLN A 50 -5.46 -23.55 21.53
C GLN A 50 -5.43 -22.70 20.25
N GLU A 51 -6.59 -22.46 19.62
CA GLU A 51 -6.68 -21.60 18.44
C GLU A 51 -6.38 -20.13 18.76
N ARG A 52 -6.86 -19.63 19.91
CA ARG A 52 -6.48 -18.29 20.39
C ARG A 52 -4.97 -18.17 20.60
N GLN A 53 -4.35 -19.18 21.21
CA GLN A 53 -2.90 -19.20 21.39
C GLN A 53 -2.17 -19.16 20.05
N LYS A 54 -2.58 -19.97 19.07
CA LYS A 54 -1.99 -19.98 17.72
C LYS A 54 -2.21 -18.65 17.00
N THR A 55 -3.39 -18.05 17.13
CA THR A 55 -3.71 -16.75 16.51
C THR A 55 -2.83 -15.66 17.11
N ASN A 56 -2.65 -15.64 18.42
CA ASN A 56 -1.78 -14.68 19.09
C ASN A 56 -0.32 -14.84 18.64
N GLN A 57 0.17 -16.08 18.52
CA GLN A 57 1.51 -16.35 17.99
C GLN A 57 1.68 -15.85 16.55
N LEU A 58 0.68 -16.07 15.70
CA LEU A 58 0.70 -15.59 14.32
C LEU A 58 0.69 -14.05 14.27
N LEU A 59 -0.10 -13.40 15.12
CA LEU A 59 -0.13 -11.94 15.22
C LEU A 59 1.21 -11.37 15.70
N GLU A 60 1.86 -12.02 16.66
CA GLU A 60 3.19 -11.64 17.13
C GLU A 60 4.25 -11.79 16.03
N GLU A 61 4.19 -12.89 15.26
CA GLU A 61 5.07 -13.09 14.12
C GLU A 61 4.87 -12.04 13.02
N GLN A 62 3.61 -11.69 12.72
CA GLN A 62 3.31 -10.61 11.77
C GLN A 62 3.80 -9.25 12.27
N ALA A 63 3.59 -8.94 13.55
CA ALA A 63 4.09 -7.71 14.16
C ALA A 63 5.62 -7.62 14.06
N ARG A 64 6.33 -8.73 14.33
CA ARG A 64 7.79 -8.80 14.20
C ARG A 64 8.25 -8.57 12.76
N LYS A 65 7.58 -9.17 11.76
CA LYS A 65 7.88 -8.95 10.34
C LYS A 65 7.68 -7.49 9.94
N HIS A 66 6.63 -6.85 10.46
CA HIS A 66 6.39 -5.43 10.20
C HIS A 66 7.48 -4.54 10.82
N GLU A 67 7.91 -4.83 12.04
CA GLU A 67 9.02 -4.11 12.68
C GLU A 67 10.34 -4.29 11.90
N GLU A 68 10.63 -5.51 11.44
CA GLU A 68 11.79 -5.78 10.60
C GLU A 68 11.75 -4.98 9.29
N LEU A 69 10.61 -4.94 8.60
CA LEU A 69 10.45 -4.12 7.40
C LEU A 69 10.62 -2.62 7.68
N LEU A 70 10.06 -2.13 8.79
CA LEU A 70 10.21 -0.73 9.19
C LEU A 70 11.66 -0.38 9.50
N THR A 71 12.40 -1.28 10.16
CA THR A 71 13.83 -1.07 10.46
C THR A 71 14.67 -1.09 9.18
N GLN A 72 14.40 -2.00 8.24
CA GLN A 72 15.05 -2.01 6.92
C GLN A 72 14.81 -0.70 6.16
N LEU A 73 13.57 -0.23 6.10
CA LEU A 73 13.21 1.04 5.46
C LEU A 73 13.90 2.24 6.13
N LYS A 74 13.95 2.26 7.47
CA LYS A 74 14.63 3.31 8.23
C LYS A 74 16.13 3.32 7.95
N ASN A 75 16.77 2.15 7.90
CA ASN A 75 18.20 2.01 7.61
C ASN A 75 18.54 2.42 6.17
N HIS A 76 17.69 2.08 5.19
CA HIS A 76 17.83 2.57 3.81
C HIS A 76 17.66 4.10 3.71
N THR A 77 16.84 4.69 4.57
CA THR A 77 16.62 6.14 4.61
C THR A 77 17.78 6.89 5.30
N THR A 78 18.38 6.31 6.35
CA THR A 78 19.48 6.95 7.11
C THR A 78 20.87 6.78 6.49
N GLN A 79 21.04 5.88 5.52
CA GLN A 79 22.32 5.68 4.81
C GLN A 79 22.56 6.61 3.62
N SER A 80 21.76 7.67 3.44
CA SER A 80 22.12 8.77 2.53
C SER A 80 22.75 9.92 3.32
N PRO A 81 24.09 9.99 3.47
CA PRO A 81 24.74 11.16 4.02
C PRO A 81 24.78 12.24 2.94
N SER A 82 23.82 13.15 2.94
CA SER A 82 23.91 14.34 2.09
C SER A 82 23.36 15.58 2.79
N LEU A 83 24.31 16.29 3.41
CA LEU A 83 24.47 17.74 3.49
C LEU A 83 23.23 18.63 3.71
N THR A 84 23.22 19.25 4.88
CA THR A 84 22.86 20.65 5.14
C THR A 84 22.46 21.50 3.93
N ASN A 85 21.17 21.86 3.84
CA ASN A 85 20.73 23.26 3.81
C ASN A 85 19.21 23.38 4.10
N PRO A 86 18.77 24.37 4.89
CA PRO A 86 17.39 24.53 5.30
C PRO A 86 16.63 25.42 4.30
N THR A 87 15.63 24.86 3.61
CA THR A 87 14.50 25.65 3.13
C THR A 87 13.24 24.79 3.21
N GLN A 88 12.44 25.13 4.21
CA GLN A 88 11.02 24.80 4.38
C GLN A 88 10.29 24.93 3.02
N SER A 89 9.28 24.18 2.64
CA SER A 89 8.42 23.19 3.28
C SER A 89 7.44 22.78 2.18
N ASN A 90 7.21 21.49 1.97
CA ASN A 90 5.88 20.92 1.69
C ASN A 90 5.97 19.39 1.58
N THR A 91 5.79 18.76 2.74
CA THR A 91 4.85 17.65 2.98
C THR A 91 4.23 16.98 1.74
N PHE A 92 4.55 15.69 1.50
CA PHE A 92 3.53 14.63 1.51
C PHE A 92 4.14 13.21 1.49
N GLY A 93 4.13 12.57 2.66
CA GLY A 93 3.92 11.13 2.83
C GLY A 93 2.47 10.83 3.25
N GLY A 94 1.53 11.68 2.83
CA GLY A 94 0.10 11.34 2.80
C GLY A 94 -0.29 10.71 1.45
N PRO A 95 -1.56 10.37 1.21
CA PRO A 95 -2.02 9.62 0.03
C PRO A 95 -1.44 10.24 -1.23
N ALA A 96 -0.84 9.43 -2.12
CA ALA A 96 -0.19 9.86 -3.36
C ALA A 96 -0.93 11.06 -3.97
N THR A 97 -0.44 12.27 -3.71
CA THR A 97 -0.93 13.43 -4.41
C THR A 97 -0.48 13.17 -5.83
N ILE A 98 -1.46 12.98 -6.71
CA ILE A 98 -1.22 12.95 -8.15
C ILE A 98 -0.66 14.34 -8.45
N ALA A 99 0.66 14.48 -8.37
CA ALA A 99 1.36 15.70 -8.70
C ALA A 99 1.23 15.81 -10.22
N VAL A 100 0.15 16.47 -10.64
CA VAL A 100 -0.16 16.68 -12.04
C VAL A 100 1.01 17.46 -12.62
N LEU A 101 1.71 16.85 -13.59
CA LEU A 101 2.81 17.49 -14.26
C LEU A 101 2.33 18.78 -14.94
N PRO A 102 3.13 19.85 -14.94
CA PRO A 102 2.84 21.05 -15.72
C PRO A 102 2.55 20.72 -17.19
N GLU A 103 1.64 21.45 -17.83
CA GLU A 103 1.24 21.20 -19.24
C GLU A 103 2.43 21.15 -20.20
N ALA A 104 3.41 22.02 -20.00
CA ALA A 104 4.64 22.04 -20.80
C ALA A 104 5.45 20.74 -20.64
N ASP A 105 5.51 20.19 -19.43
CA ASP A 105 6.26 18.96 -19.16
C ASP A 105 5.53 17.73 -19.72
N GLN A 106 4.18 17.73 -19.67
CA GLN A 106 3.36 16.71 -20.34
C GLN A 106 3.57 16.72 -21.86
N LYS A 107 3.61 17.91 -22.48
CA LYS A 107 3.90 18.05 -23.92
C LYS A 107 5.29 17.52 -24.26
N ILE A 108 6.30 17.83 -23.46
CA ILE A 108 7.66 17.28 -23.64
C ILE A 108 7.64 15.75 -23.56
N LEU A 109 6.96 15.16 -22.58
CA LEU A 109 6.83 13.71 -22.47
C LEU A 109 6.16 13.08 -23.68
N SER A 110 5.04 13.65 -24.14
CA SER A 110 4.33 13.16 -25.33
C SER A 110 5.21 13.22 -26.59
N TYR A 111 6.02 14.28 -26.70
CA TYR A 111 6.96 14.43 -27.81
C TYR A 111 8.07 13.37 -27.76
N VAL A 112 8.69 13.16 -26.60
CA VAL A 112 9.75 12.16 -26.41
C VAL A 112 9.21 10.73 -26.61
N GLN A 113 7.99 10.45 -26.14
CA GLN A 113 7.32 9.16 -26.37
C GLN A 113 7.04 8.91 -27.85
N THR A 114 6.61 9.94 -28.59
CA THR A 114 6.32 9.82 -30.03
C THR A 114 7.60 9.65 -30.86
N GLN A 115 8.68 10.35 -30.50
CA GLN A 115 9.95 10.30 -31.23
C GLN A 115 10.85 9.14 -30.80
N GLY A 116 10.59 8.53 -29.64
CA GLY A 116 11.42 7.49 -29.03
C GLY A 116 12.70 8.02 -28.37
N GLN A 117 13.21 9.18 -28.78
CA GLN A 117 14.33 9.87 -28.16
C GLN A 117 14.27 11.37 -28.49
N ALA A 118 14.79 12.23 -27.60
CA ALA A 118 14.93 13.65 -27.91
C ALA A 118 16.15 14.31 -27.28
N ASP A 119 16.71 15.27 -28.04
CA ASP A 119 17.74 16.20 -27.58
C ASP A 119 17.13 17.54 -27.16
N ALA A 120 17.85 18.29 -26.33
CA ALA A 120 17.43 19.62 -25.87
C ALA A 120 17.15 20.61 -27.03
N MET A 121 17.89 20.50 -28.14
CA MET A 121 17.65 21.33 -29.34
C MET A 121 16.35 20.97 -30.05
N GLN A 122 16.01 19.68 -30.14
CA GLN A 122 14.77 19.21 -30.77
C GLN A 122 13.56 19.66 -29.96
N VAL A 123 13.64 19.54 -28.63
CA VAL A 123 12.59 20.01 -27.71
C VAL A 123 12.48 21.53 -27.73
N GLN A 124 13.60 22.26 -27.84
CA GLN A 124 13.58 23.71 -27.99
C GLN A 124 12.80 24.13 -29.25
N GLN A 125 13.07 23.47 -30.37
CA GLN A 125 12.45 23.80 -31.66
C GLN A 125 10.96 23.43 -31.69
N SER A 126 10.57 22.29 -31.11
CA SER A 126 9.17 21.85 -31.09
C SER A 126 8.30 22.66 -30.13
N MET A 127 8.85 23.08 -28.99
CA MET A 127 8.12 23.81 -27.94
C MET A 127 8.30 25.33 -27.99
N GLY A 128 9.10 25.86 -28.92
CA GLY A 128 9.31 27.29 -29.11
C GLY A 128 10.08 27.98 -27.98
N TYR A 129 10.97 27.26 -27.28
CA TYR A 129 11.76 27.87 -26.20
C TYR A 129 12.79 28.86 -26.73
N LYS A 130 12.91 30.01 -26.06
CA LYS A 130 13.90 31.06 -26.39
C LYS A 130 15.34 30.53 -26.41
N ASN A 131 15.69 29.70 -25.41
CA ASN A 131 17.05 29.17 -25.23
C ASN A 131 17.03 27.65 -25.02
N PRO A 132 18.07 26.92 -25.49
CA PRO A 132 18.18 25.46 -25.29
C PRO A 132 18.33 25.07 -23.81
N ASN A 133 18.82 25.99 -22.98
CA ASN A 133 18.97 25.77 -21.54
C ASN A 133 17.62 25.57 -20.84
N ALA A 134 16.55 26.22 -21.30
CA ALA A 134 15.21 26.05 -20.73
C ALA A 134 14.67 24.63 -20.99
N ALA A 135 14.83 24.13 -22.22
CA ALA A 135 14.47 22.77 -22.59
C ALA A 135 15.31 21.75 -21.81
N SER A 136 16.63 21.97 -21.72
CA SER A 136 17.54 21.12 -20.96
C SER A 136 17.18 21.05 -19.47
N GLN A 137 16.84 22.17 -18.83
CA GLN A 137 16.42 22.18 -17.43
C GLN A 137 15.15 21.35 -17.20
N ARG A 138 14.13 21.50 -18.08
CA ARG A 138 12.89 20.69 -17.97
C ARG A 138 13.13 19.21 -18.21
N LEU A 139 13.93 18.85 -19.22
CA LEU A 139 14.31 17.46 -19.48
C LEU A 139 15.08 16.83 -18.30
N ASN A 140 16.00 17.58 -17.69
CA ASN A 140 16.71 17.11 -16.50
C ASN A 140 15.78 17.00 -15.28
N ALA A 141 14.77 17.88 -15.14
CA ALA A 141 13.76 17.77 -14.08
C ALA A 141 12.89 16.51 -14.27
N LEU A 142 12.42 16.26 -15.49
CA LEU A 142 11.67 15.05 -15.86
C LEU A 142 12.49 13.77 -15.66
N ALA A 143 13.78 13.79 -15.98
CA ALA A 143 14.67 12.67 -15.73
C ALA A 143 14.90 12.44 -14.22
N LYS A 144 15.04 13.50 -13.42
CA LYS A 144 15.13 13.40 -11.94
C LYS A 144 13.86 12.86 -11.31
N GLN A 145 12.69 13.18 -11.90
CA GLN A 145 11.39 12.66 -11.49
C GLN A 145 11.15 11.21 -11.95
N GLY A 146 12.03 10.63 -12.78
CA GLY A 146 11.95 9.25 -13.22
C GLY A 146 11.09 9.00 -14.46
N HIS A 147 10.61 10.05 -15.14
CA HIS A 147 9.80 9.91 -16.36
C HIS A 147 10.64 9.64 -17.61
N LEU A 148 11.91 10.07 -17.62
CA LEU A 148 12.82 9.94 -18.76
C LEU A 148 14.16 9.36 -18.31
N SER A 149 14.80 8.61 -19.20
CA SER A 149 16.15 8.08 -19.03
C SER A 149 17.15 8.95 -19.77
N LYS A 150 18.14 9.48 -19.05
CA LYS A 150 19.21 10.30 -19.61
C LYS A 150 20.36 9.41 -20.09
N VAL A 151 20.68 9.44 -21.37
CA VAL A 151 21.78 8.67 -21.97
C VAL A 151 22.74 9.62 -22.69
N GLN A 152 24.03 9.45 -22.45
CA GLN A 152 25.06 10.20 -23.15
C GLN A 152 25.52 9.44 -24.40
N SER A 153 25.32 10.05 -25.56
CA SER A 153 25.80 9.53 -26.85
C SER A 153 26.91 10.44 -27.37
N GLY A 154 28.15 10.11 -27.00
CA GLY A 154 29.34 10.89 -27.32
C GLY A 154 29.31 12.30 -26.72
N LYS A 155 29.29 13.33 -27.59
CA LYS A 155 29.24 14.75 -27.19
C LYS A 155 27.81 15.26 -26.92
N ARG A 156 26.79 14.45 -27.17
CA ARG A 156 25.37 14.84 -27.01
C ARG A 156 24.69 14.04 -25.90
N VAL A 157 23.66 14.65 -25.32
CA VAL A 157 22.84 14.05 -24.27
C VAL A 157 21.44 13.87 -24.83
N VAL A 158 21.00 12.62 -24.86
CA VAL A 158 19.71 12.19 -25.40
C VAL A 158 18.84 11.72 -24.24
N PHE A 159 17.54 12.00 -24.32
CA PHE A 159 16.55 11.54 -23.34
C PHE A 159 15.62 10.52 -24.01
N LEU A 160 15.48 9.35 -23.39
CA LEU A 160 14.60 8.27 -23.83
C LEU A 160 13.40 8.14 -22.88
N PRO A 161 12.21 7.74 -23.38
CA PRO A 161 11.10 7.37 -22.51
C PRO A 161 11.50 6.13 -21.70
N ARG A 162 11.06 6.09 -20.44
CA ARG A 162 11.23 4.92 -19.57
C ARG A 162 10.17 3.87 -19.85
#